data_AF-A0A6J5DAS7-F1
#
_entry.id   AF-A0A6J5DAS7-F1
#
_cell.length_a   1.000
_cell.length_b   1.000
_cell.length_c   1.000
_cell.angle_alpha   90.00
_cell.angle_beta   90.00
_cell.angle_gamma   90.00
#
_symmetry.space_group_name_H-M   'P 1'
#
loop_
_entity.id
_entity.type
_entity.pdbx_description
1 polymer ?
#
loop_
_entity_poly.entity_id
_entity_poly.type
_entity_poly.pdbx_seq_one_letter_code
_entity_poly.pdbx_strand_id
1 'polypeptide(L)'
;MLAIGAGLGANGAHAKNAVDCAKLNAATSGPEDNFRPPASGTVIGAGRAYFYSAPDVQCMTKRTFIIPGDSVTVYKSHGRWYNIMYMNGKTGEDFEGWIEQGRVHLDGQYGAQ
;
A
#
# COMPACT_ATOMS: atom_id res chain seq x y z
N MET A 1 -27.37 39.64 41.22
CA MET A 1 -26.16 39.03 41.79
C MET A 1 -25.93 37.74 41.01
N LEU A 2 -24.92 37.69 40.13
CA LEU A 2 -23.67 36.93 40.33
C LEU A 2 -23.95 35.52 40.90
N ALA A 3 -23.51 34.39 40.33
CA ALA A 3 -22.23 34.19 39.67
C ALA A 3 -22.11 32.77 39.05
N ILE A 4 -21.40 32.72 37.92
CA ILE A 4 -20.27 31.81 37.61
C ILE A 4 -20.59 30.34 37.29
N GLY A 5 -20.35 30.00 36.02
CA GLY A 5 -20.19 28.64 35.55
C GLY A 5 -18.83 28.03 35.87
N ALA A 6 -18.72 26.72 35.65
CA ALA A 6 -17.47 26.04 35.38
C ALA A 6 -17.71 25.12 34.17
N GLY A 7 -17.04 25.43 33.07
CA GLY A 7 -16.97 24.54 31.92
C GLY A 7 -15.64 23.78 31.88
N LEU A 8 -15.50 23.04 30.77
CA LEU A 8 -14.31 22.39 30.22
C LEU A 8 -13.96 21.00 30.83
N GLY A 9 -13.72 19.96 30.04
CA GLY A 9 -13.46 19.91 28.61
C GLY A 9 -13.81 18.56 28.00
N ALA A 10 -14.48 18.59 26.85
CA ALA A 10 -14.42 17.47 25.92
C ALA A 10 -13.00 17.46 25.36
N ASN A 11 -12.22 16.43 25.73
CA ASN A 11 -11.00 16.08 25.02
C ASN A 11 -11.42 15.68 23.59
N GLY A 12 -11.44 16.67 22.69
CA GLY A 12 -11.61 16.45 21.27
C GLY A 12 -10.41 15.65 20.78
N ALA A 13 -10.58 14.33 20.70
CA ALA A 13 -9.71 13.51 19.87
C ALA A 13 -9.75 14.13 18.47
N HIS A 14 -8.60 14.61 18.00
CA HIS A 14 -8.45 15.05 16.62
C HIS A 14 -8.82 13.86 15.72
N ALA A 15 -10.03 13.89 15.15
CA ALA A 15 -10.44 12.93 14.16
C ALA A 15 -9.52 13.12 12.94
N LYS A 16 -8.58 12.18 12.75
CA LYS A 16 -7.88 12.06 11.47
C LYS A 16 -8.97 11.88 10.42
N ASN A 17 -9.03 12.76 9.42
CA ASN A 17 -9.95 12.60 8.30
C ASN A 17 -9.74 11.20 7.72
N ALA A 18 -10.82 10.42 7.63
CA ALA A 18 -10.78 9.10 7.01
C ALA A 18 -10.36 9.23 5.54
N VAL A 19 -9.45 8.37 5.10
CA VAL A 19 -8.97 8.37 3.71
C VAL A 19 -10.02 7.74 2.80
N ASP A 20 -10.38 8.43 1.71
CA ASP A 20 -11.12 7.84 0.60
C ASP A 20 -10.15 7.07 -0.30
N CYS A 21 -10.06 5.76 -0.04
CA CYS A 21 -9.13 4.89 -0.74
C CYS A 21 -9.43 4.78 -2.24
N ALA A 22 -10.70 4.85 -2.66
CA ALA A 22 -11.06 4.77 -4.06
C ALA A 22 -10.58 6.02 -4.81
N LYS A 23 -10.83 7.20 -4.23
CA LYS A 23 -10.34 8.47 -4.79
C LYS A 23 -8.82 8.54 -4.80
N LEU A 24 -8.16 8.09 -3.73
CA LEU A 24 -6.71 8.07 -3.65
C LEU A 24 -6.09 7.13 -4.68
N ASN A 25 -6.65 5.93 -4.86
CA ASN A 25 -6.19 5.00 -5.88
C ASN A 25 -6.32 5.63 -7.28
N ALA A 26 -7.49 6.17 -7.62
CA ALA A 26 -7.70 6.82 -8.91
C ALA A 26 -6.70 7.96 -9.18
N ALA A 27 -6.34 8.74 -8.16
CA ALA A 27 -5.36 9.82 -8.27
C ALA A 27 -3.90 9.33 -8.41
N THR A 28 -3.61 8.07 -8.08
CA THR A 28 -2.26 7.50 -8.05
C THR A 28 -2.05 6.35 -9.04
N SER A 29 -3.08 5.99 -9.82
CA SER A 29 -3.01 4.96 -10.88
C SER A 29 -2.53 5.49 -12.24
N GLY A 30 -2.12 6.75 -12.34
CA GLY A 30 -1.61 7.31 -13.59
C GLY A 30 -0.24 6.71 -14.00
N PRO A 31 0.27 7.06 -15.20
CA PRO A 31 1.51 6.49 -15.74
C PRO A 31 2.79 7.07 -15.12
N GLU A 32 2.68 8.13 -14.31
CA GLU A 32 3.79 8.72 -13.56
C GLU A 32 4.47 7.68 -12.67
N ASP A 33 5.80 7.74 -12.61
CA ASP A 33 6.65 6.86 -11.79
C ASP A 33 6.54 5.35 -12.12
N ASN A 34 5.97 5.00 -13.27
CA ASN A 34 5.96 3.62 -13.75
C ASN A 34 7.37 3.14 -14.09
N PHE A 35 7.68 1.92 -13.64
CA PHE A 35 8.79 1.16 -14.20
C PHE A 35 8.44 0.73 -15.62
N ARG A 36 9.29 1.09 -16.59
CA ARG A 36 9.15 0.67 -17.99
C ARG A 36 10.52 0.19 -18.50
N PRO A 37 10.71 -1.12 -18.73
CA PRO A 37 9.76 -2.21 -18.46
C PRO A 37 9.45 -2.38 -16.96
N PRO A 38 8.37 -3.10 -16.58
CA PRO A 38 8.11 -3.41 -15.18
C PRO A 38 9.34 -4.04 -14.51
N ALA A 39 9.47 -3.82 -13.21
CA ALA A 39 10.53 -4.45 -12.44
C ALA A 39 10.08 -5.81 -11.89
N SER A 40 11.03 -6.69 -11.62
CA SER A 40 10.83 -7.86 -10.77
C SER A 40 11.23 -7.52 -9.35
N GLY A 41 10.54 -8.12 -8.38
CA GLY A 41 10.93 -8.04 -6.98
C GLY A 41 10.60 -9.29 -6.19
N THR A 42 11.23 -9.40 -5.04
CA THR A 42 11.04 -10.50 -4.10
C THR A 42 10.58 -9.93 -2.76
N VAL A 43 9.55 -10.52 -2.18
CA VAL A 43 9.05 -10.13 -0.86
C VAL A 43 10.09 -10.49 0.20
N ILE A 44 10.37 -9.54 1.10
CA ILE A 44 11.36 -9.67 2.17
C ILE A 44 10.76 -9.36 3.55
N GLY A 45 11.58 -9.52 4.58
CA GLY A 45 11.23 -9.29 5.98
C GLY A 45 10.62 -10.53 6.64
N ALA A 46 9.77 -10.32 7.63
CA ALA A 46 9.11 -11.38 8.39
C ALA A 46 7.58 -11.23 8.38
N GLY A 47 6.88 -12.35 8.55
CA GLY A 47 5.43 -12.39 8.60
C GLY A 47 4.75 -11.94 7.31
N ARG A 48 3.45 -11.66 7.40
CA ARG A 48 2.60 -11.32 6.24
C ARG A 48 2.89 -9.90 5.73
N ALA A 49 3.06 -9.76 4.43
CA ALA A 49 3.04 -8.47 3.74
C ALA A 49 1.65 -8.29 3.14
N TYR A 50 0.88 -7.37 3.70
CA TYR A 50 -0.51 -7.15 3.31
C TYR A 50 -0.62 -6.21 2.11
N PHE A 51 -1.67 -6.43 1.32
CA PHE A 51 -2.04 -5.53 0.24
C PHE A 51 -2.91 -4.37 0.73
N TYR A 52 -2.84 -3.28 -0.02
CA TYR A 52 -3.63 -2.07 0.16
C TYR A 52 -4.28 -1.69 -1.17
N SER A 53 -5.51 -1.20 -1.12
CA SER A 53 -6.26 -0.75 -2.31
C SER A 53 -5.80 0.62 -2.82
N ALA A 54 -5.04 1.37 -2.02
CA ALA A 54 -4.43 2.65 -2.34
C ALA A 54 -3.15 2.82 -1.50
N PRO A 55 -2.24 3.76 -1.85
CA PRO A 55 -0.98 3.99 -1.12
C PRO A 55 -1.18 4.74 0.20
N ASP A 56 -2.00 4.19 1.11
CA ASP A 56 -2.20 4.68 2.47
C ASP A 56 -2.49 3.51 3.44
N VAL A 57 -2.00 3.61 4.68
CA VAL A 57 -2.16 2.55 5.70
C VAL A 57 -3.61 2.29 6.10
N GLN A 58 -4.52 3.25 5.90
CA GLN A 58 -5.96 3.08 6.13
C GLN A 58 -6.63 2.24 5.04
N CYS A 59 -5.96 2.05 3.89
CA CYS A 59 -6.50 1.36 2.72
C CYS A 59 -6.17 -0.13 2.66
N MET A 60 -5.92 -0.75 3.82
CA MET A 60 -5.54 -2.16 3.91
C MET A 60 -6.64 -3.10 3.43
N THR A 61 -6.33 -3.98 2.47
CA THR A 61 -7.21 -5.06 2.02
C THR A 61 -7.09 -6.24 2.97
N LYS A 62 -8.02 -6.32 3.93
CA LYS A 62 -8.00 -7.36 4.97
C LYS A 62 -7.95 -8.76 4.36
N ARG A 63 -7.10 -9.62 4.92
CA ARG A 63 -6.89 -11.05 4.56
C ARG A 63 -6.13 -11.32 3.26
N THR A 64 -5.84 -10.32 2.43
CA THR A 64 -4.98 -10.49 1.26
C THR A 64 -3.54 -10.14 1.62
N PHE A 65 -2.66 -11.12 1.53
CA PHE A 65 -1.23 -10.95 1.83
C PHE A 65 -0.39 -11.94 1.04
N ILE A 66 0.88 -11.59 0.89
CA ILE A 66 1.97 -12.44 0.42
C ILE A 66 3.01 -12.60 1.53
N ILE A 67 3.95 -13.51 1.36
CA ILE A 67 4.96 -13.86 2.36
C ILE A 67 6.38 -13.70 1.81
N PRO A 68 7.40 -13.58 2.68
CA PRO A 68 8.79 -13.52 2.25
C PRO A 68 9.16 -14.68 1.33
N GLY A 69 9.85 -14.38 0.23
CA GLY A 69 10.20 -15.31 -0.83
C GLY A 69 9.23 -15.31 -2.02
N ASP A 70 8.03 -14.74 -1.89
CA ASP A 70 7.12 -14.60 -3.04
C ASP A 70 7.71 -13.62 -4.06
N SER A 71 7.68 -14.00 -5.34
CA SER A 71 8.08 -13.14 -6.46
C SER A 71 6.90 -12.29 -6.93
N VAL A 72 7.19 -11.04 -7.26
CA VAL A 72 6.19 -10.06 -7.71
C VAL A 72 6.69 -9.30 -8.94
N THR A 73 5.75 -8.86 -9.76
CA THR A 73 6.00 -7.80 -10.76
C THR A 73 5.71 -6.46 -10.11
N VAL A 74 6.63 -5.50 -10.23
CA VAL A 74 6.49 -4.15 -9.69
C VAL A 74 6.24 -3.17 -10.83
N TYR A 75 5.06 -2.56 -10.84
CA TYR A 75 4.66 -1.66 -11.92
C TYR A 75 5.06 -0.22 -11.68
N LYS A 76 4.94 0.27 -10.43
CA LYS A 76 5.30 1.65 -10.11
C LYS A 76 5.67 1.85 -8.65
N SER A 77 6.37 2.96 -8.42
CA SER A 77 6.69 3.49 -7.10
C SER A 77 5.83 4.73 -6.83
N HIS A 78 5.35 4.90 -5.59
CA HIS A 78 4.72 6.14 -5.15
C HIS A 78 5.03 6.39 -3.67
N GLY A 79 5.92 7.34 -3.39
CA GLY A 79 6.39 7.59 -2.03
C GLY A 79 6.99 6.33 -1.40
N ARG A 80 6.39 5.83 -0.32
CA ARG A 80 6.80 4.61 0.40
C ARG A 80 6.11 3.33 -0.08
N TRP A 81 5.43 3.38 -1.22
CA TRP A 81 4.60 2.30 -1.74
C TRP A 81 5.09 1.80 -3.10
N TYR A 82 4.91 0.50 -3.32
CA TYR A 82 4.92 -0.07 -4.66
C TYR A 82 3.51 -0.52 -5.02
N ASN A 83 3.12 -0.31 -6.27
CA ASN A 83 2.03 -1.08 -6.86
C ASN A 83 2.64 -2.30 -7.55
N ILE A 84 2.14 -3.47 -7.20
CA ILE A 84 2.67 -4.76 -7.61
C ILE A 84 1.55 -5.67 -8.10
N MET A 85 1.92 -6.66 -8.91
CA MET A 85 1.12 -7.85 -9.18
C MET A 85 1.84 -9.08 -8.63
N TYR A 86 1.10 -9.86 -7.85
CA TYR A 86 1.48 -11.21 -7.45
C TYR A 86 0.70 -12.22 -8.29
N MET A 87 1.35 -13.29 -8.72
CA MET A 87 0.72 -14.42 -9.39
C MET A 87 0.87 -15.65 -8.51
N ASN A 88 -0.24 -16.26 -8.11
CA ASN A 88 -0.21 -17.49 -7.35
C ASN A 88 0.20 -18.66 -8.26
N GLY A 89 1.42 -19.15 -8.13
CA GLY A 89 1.93 -20.25 -8.96
C GLY A 89 1.17 -21.57 -8.83
N LYS A 90 0.29 -21.74 -7.82
CA LYS A 90 -0.52 -22.95 -7.65
C LYS A 90 -1.91 -22.83 -8.29
N THR A 91 -2.55 -21.67 -8.17
CA THR A 91 -3.92 -21.45 -8.66
C THR A 91 -3.96 -20.74 -10.02
N GLY A 92 -2.90 -20.02 -10.38
CA GLY A 92 -2.87 -19.14 -11.54
C GLY A 92 -3.67 -17.84 -11.36
N GLU A 93 -4.18 -17.58 -10.15
CA GLU A 93 -4.86 -16.33 -9.83
C GLU A 93 -3.82 -15.24 -9.56
N ASP A 94 -4.09 -14.04 -10.05
CA ASP A 94 -3.30 -12.85 -9.77
C ASP A 94 -3.98 -11.92 -8.77
N PHE A 95 -3.15 -11.08 -8.15
CA PHE A 95 -3.62 -9.99 -7.32
C PHE A 95 -2.76 -8.76 -7.53
N GLU A 96 -3.37 -7.66 -7.95
CA GLU A 96 -2.74 -6.35 -8.06
C GLU A 96 -3.12 -5.46 -6.87
N GLY A 97 -2.14 -4.75 -6.33
CA GLY A 97 -2.39 -3.74 -5.31
C GLY A 97 -1.14 -3.07 -4.80
N TRP A 98 -1.32 -2.22 -3.79
CA TRP A 98 -0.24 -1.48 -3.15
C TRP A 98 0.37 -2.27 -1.99
N ILE A 99 1.68 -2.16 -1.82
CA ILE A 99 2.46 -2.75 -0.73
C ILE A 99 3.53 -1.76 -0.26
N GLU A 100 3.90 -1.79 1.02
CA GLU A 100 5.01 -0.96 1.50
C GLU A 100 6.33 -1.37 0.82
N GLN A 101 7.10 -0.40 0.33
CA GLN A 101 8.36 -0.67 -0.37
C GLN A 101 9.36 -1.46 0.46
N GLY A 102 9.41 -1.23 1.78
CA GLY A 102 10.28 -1.98 2.70
C GLY A 102 9.96 -3.47 2.80
N ARG A 103 8.87 -3.94 2.16
CA ARG A 103 8.50 -5.35 2.06
C ARG A 103 8.97 -6.01 0.77
N VAL A 104 9.53 -5.27 -0.19
CA VAL A 104 9.93 -5.79 -1.51
C VAL A 104 11.36 -5.35 -1.83
N HIS A 105 12.23 -6.32 -2.07
CA HIS A 105 13.53 -6.08 -2.70
C HIS A 105 13.32 -6.05 -4.22
N LEU A 106 13.84 -5.02 -4.91
CA LEU A 106 13.83 -4.99 -6.37
C LEU A 106 15.00 -5.82 -6.91
N ASP A 107 14.68 -6.79 -7.77
CA ASP A 107 15.67 -7.72 -8.33
C ASP A 107 16.22 -7.22 -9.70
N GLY A 108 15.56 -6.24 -10.32
CA GLY A 108 15.93 -5.66 -11.61
C GLY A 108 14.73 -5.33 -12.49
N GLN A 109 14.97 -4.76 -13.68
CA GLN A 109 13.91 -4.55 -14.69
C GLN A 109 13.86 -5.73 -15.67
N TYR A 110 12.65 -6.16 -16.05
CA TYR A 110 12.48 -7.23 -17.04
C TYR A 110 13.18 -6.86 -18.35
N GLY A 111 14.21 -7.62 -18.74
CA GLY A 111 14.93 -7.40 -20.00
C GLY A 111 16.13 -6.45 -19.94
N ALA A 112 16.58 -6.04 -18.76
CA ALA A 112 17.82 -5.26 -18.60
C ALA A 112 19.11 -6.12 -18.58
N GLN A 113 19.14 -7.24 -19.31
CA GLN A 113 20.30 -8.12 -19.44
C GLN A 113 21.20 -7.67 -20.59
#